data_AF-T0QHP8-F1
#
_entry.id   AF-T0QHP8-F1
#
_cell.length_a   1.000
_cell.length_b   1.000
_cell.length_c   1.000
_cell.angle_alpha   90.00
_cell.angle_beta   90.00
_cell.angle_gamma   90.00
#
_symmetry.space_group_name_H-M   'P 1'
#
loop_
_entity.id
_entity.type
_entity.pdbx_description
1 polymer ?
#
loop_
_entity_poly.entity_id
_entity_poly.type
_entity_poly.pdbx_seq_one_letter_code
_entity_poly.pdbx_strand_id
1 'polypeptide(L)'
;MFTASSSPRVADAVVASICTMKLCQGSSFSLDAHEQWRGQAARNPILITVSEPESRGSYLKKHTTYVVQQEPQNTRVRRRFSDFEWLHTTLCARYIGMLIPSLPEKTVYKTEAFIRGRMRGLALFLNHVVASPFLRHDASVVGFLNVVDDGEWDHVKKSSVVMEHAGEGHMQWMKCLLHTTLPDDADQLLLNLKRDAEFVDKACNDLLLCSKRLADKSAAYAKELTELATHFQQWKATEYVTVSDKAPEVQSILGHTTTAIGAWSELAQHQPVIHELLLHEGIKYIAHQVKDFKELLRVRDLALVQFDKSNRNRSVTTPPKQSYFVRAEPTGPEAEASAYRYDHIIFCMNRALFFSEIQRLHEIKATILHETFGPFSCAQYQVAKKLGGLWHGYIEAADINQADMMVAAKQVLDLAQVTYDPKVDG
;
A
#
# COMPACT_ATOMS: atom_id res chain seq x y z
N MET A 1 14.00 9.39 -4.01
CA MET A 1 15.27 10.07 -4.35
C MET A 1 15.85 10.70 -3.09
N PHE A 2 16.77 10.02 -2.42
CA PHE A 2 17.57 10.61 -1.35
C PHE A 2 18.92 10.99 -1.96
N THR A 3 19.14 12.28 -2.18
CA THR A 3 20.43 12.81 -2.58
C THR A 3 21.39 12.77 -1.39
N ALA A 4 22.63 12.37 -1.64
CA ALA A 4 23.70 12.09 -0.66
C ALA A 4 24.26 13.34 0.06
N SER A 5 23.43 14.34 0.34
CA SER A 5 23.78 15.47 1.20
C SER A 5 22.59 15.78 2.10
N SER A 6 22.75 15.66 3.42
CA SER A 6 21.75 16.13 4.37
C SER A 6 21.51 17.62 4.12
N SER A 7 20.32 17.97 3.63
CA SER A 7 19.83 19.36 3.66
C SER A 7 19.96 19.89 5.11
N PRO A 8 20.21 21.19 5.35
CA PRO A 8 20.30 21.76 6.70
C PRO A 8 19.15 21.29 7.61
N ARG A 9 17.93 21.23 7.06
CA ARG A 9 16.73 20.75 7.77
C ARG A 9 16.80 19.28 8.21
N VAL A 10 17.49 18.43 7.47
CA VAL A 10 17.70 17.01 7.84
C VAL A 10 18.71 16.91 8.97
N ALA A 11 19.77 17.73 8.94
CA ALA A 11 20.73 17.79 10.03
C ALA A 11 20.06 18.29 11.33
N ASP A 12 19.21 19.31 11.24
CA ASP A 12 18.46 19.85 12.38
C ASP A 12 17.51 18.81 12.98
N ALA A 13 16.82 18.02 12.14
CA ALA A 13 15.94 16.94 12.62
C ALA A 13 16.70 15.82 13.34
N VAL A 14 17.88 15.45 12.85
CA VAL A 14 18.74 14.46 13.53
C VAL A 14 19.24 15.00 14.87
N VAL A 15 19.62 16.28 14.93
CA VAL A 15 20.00 16.94 16.19
C VAL A 15 18.85 16.93 17.19
N ALA A 16 17.63 17.26 16.76
CA ALA A 16 16.45 17.17 17.62
C ALA A 16 16.21 15.74 18.11
N SER A 17 16.34 14.72 17.24
CA SER A 17 16.24 13.31 17.65
C SER A 17 17.30 12.93 18.70
N ILE A 18 18.53 13.43 18.57
CA ILE A 18 19.59 13.24 19.59
C ILE A 18 19.18 13.88 20.92
N CYS A 19 18.66 15.11 20.90
CA CYS A 19 18.15 15.77 22.10
C CYS A 19 17.00 14.98 22.73
N THR A 20 16.02 14.51 21.94
CA THR A 20 14.94 13.66 22.45
C THR A 20 15.48 12.38 23.10
N MET A 21 16.48 11.75 22.49
CA MET A 21 17.11 10.56 23.04
C MET A 21 17.71 10.83 24.41
N LYS A 22 18.38 11.98 24.59
CA LYS A 22 18.91 12.44 25.88
C LYS A 22 17.81 12.67 26.92
N LEU A 23 16.68 13.24 26.52
CA LEU A 23 15.52 13.40 27.43
C LEU A 23 14.97 12.06 27.93
N CYS A 24 15.16 10.97 27.17
CA CYS A 24 14.72 9.63 27.56
C CYS A 24 15.81 8.84 28.31
N GLN A 25 17.04 9.35 28.44
CA GLN A 25 18.10 8.66 29.17
C GLN A 25 17.74 8.51 30.65
N GLY A 26 18.03 7.34 31.22
CA GLY A 26 17.68 7.02 32.61
C GLY A 26 16.19 6.74 32.85
N SER A 27 15.36 6.76 31.80
CA SER A 27 13.99 6.24 31.90
C SER A 27 13.99 4.73 32.12
N SER A 28 12.99 4.20 32.82
CA SER A 28 12.75 2.77 32.93
C SER A 28 11.83 2.29 31.81
N PHE A 29 12.04 1.06 31.33
CA PHE A 29 11.17 0.41 30.35
C PHE A 29 10.68 -0.94 30.87
N SER A 30 9.37 -1.17 30.72
CA SER A 30 8.70 -2.44 31.00
C SER A 30 7.89 -2.81 29.76
N LEU A 31 8.07 -4.05 29.28
CA LEU A 31 7.34 -4.57 28.12
C LEU A 31 5.82 -4.55 28.38
N ASP A 32 5.38 -5.04 29.55
CA ASP A 32 3.95 -5.09 29.91
C ASP A 32 3.32 -3.70 29.93
N ALA A 33 3.99 -2.72 30.55
CA ALA A 33 3.51 -1.33 30.57
C ALA A 33 3.45 -0.73 29.16
N HIS A 34 4.41 -1.08 28.31
CA HIS A 34 4.44 -0.65 26.92
C HIS A 34 3.29 -1.25 26.10
N GLU A 35 3.00 -2.54 26.25
CA GLU A 35 1.89 -3.21 25.58
C GLU A 35 0.53 -2.66 26.03
N GLN A 36 0.36 -2.41 27.33
CA GLN A 36 -0.84 -1.76 27.86
C GLN A 36 -1.03 -0.35 27.28
N TRP A 37 0.04 0.44 27.22
CA TRP A 37 0.00 1.77 26.61
C TRP A 37 -0.38 1.69 25.13
N ARG A 38 0.21 0.75 24.36
CA ARG A 38 -0.15 0.56 22.95
C ARG A 38 -1.64 0.24 22.78
N GLY A 39 -2.17 -0.65 23.61
CA GLY A 39 -3.59 -1.00 23.59
C GLY A 39 -4.50 0.19 23.90
N GLN A 40 -4.12 1.03 24.88
CA GLN A 40 -4.86 2.24 25.22
C GLN A 40 -4.78 3.30 24.11
N ALA A 41 -3.59 3.54 23.57
CA ALA A 41 -3.37 4.51 22.49
C ALA A 41 -4.11 4.12 21.20
N ALA A 42 -4.27 2.82 20.94
CA ALA A 42 -4.96 2.29 19.77
C ALA A 42 -6.47 2.00 19.99
N ARG A 43 -7.00 2.22 21.21
CA ARG A 43 -8.36 1.81 21.61
C ARG A 43 -9.48 2.35 20.71
N ASN A 44 -9.31 3.58 20.22
CA ASN A 44 -10.29 4.21 19.34
C ASN A 44 -9.78 4.12 17.90
N PRO A 45 -10.27 3.17 17.08
CA PRO A 45 -9.86 3.08 15.69
C PRO A 45 -10.27 4.36 14.94
N ILE A 46 -9.37 4.86 14.11
CA ILE A 46 -9.60 6.02 13.25
C ILE A 46 -9.60 5.52 11.82
N LEU A 47 -10.63 5.87 11.06
CA LEU A 47 -10.67 5.64 9.63
C LEU A 47 -10.53 6.97 8.89
N ILE A 48 -9.59 7.02 7.95
CA ILE A 48 -9.37 8.17 7.08
C ILE A 48 -9.84 7.85 5.67
N THR A 49 -10.66 8.74 5.11
CA THR A 49 -11.01 8.73 3.69
C THR A 49 -10.41 9.94 2.99
N VAL A 50 -10.05 9.77 1.72
CA VAL A 50 -9.55 10.84 0.86
C VAL A 50 -10.41 10.91 -0.39
N SER A 51 -11.08 12.04 -0.60
CA SER A 51 -12.13 12.19 -1.61
C SER A 51 -12.17 13.61 -2.20
N GLU A 52 -13.18 13.89 -3.03
CA GLU A 52 -13.51 15.21 -3.58
C GLU A 52 -12.30 15.98 -4.15
N PRO A 53 -11.66 15.45 -5.21
CA PRO A 53 -10.51 16.11 -5.82
C PRO A 53 -10.93 17.44 -6.45
N GLU A 54 -10.28 18.53 -6.05
CA GLU A 54 -10.58 19.88 -6.53
C GLU A 54 -9.30 20.61 -6.97
N SER A 55 -9.32 21.22 -8.14
CA SER A 55 -8.20 22.06 -8.61
C SER A 55 -8.31 23.48 -8.02
N ARG A 56 -7.37 23.86 -7.16
CA ARG A 56 -7.27 25.18 -6.53
C ARG A 56 -6.01 25.93 -6.97
N GLY A 57 -5.99 27.25 -6.76
CA GLY A 57 -4.85 28.13 -7.02
C GLY A 57 -5.06 29.12 -8.17
N SER A 58 -4.13 30.07 -8.29
CA SER A 58 -4.13 31.08 -9.35
C SER A 58 -3.82 30.46 -10.73
N TYR A 59 -4.12 31.19 -11.81
CA TYR A 59 -3.97 30.77 -13.21
C TYR A 59 -2.63 30.08 -13.52
N LEU A 60 -1.54 30.55 -12.90
CA LEU A 60 -0.18 30.03 -13.09
C LEU A 60 0.26 28.95 -12.08
N LYS A 61 -0.48 28.71 -10.98
CA LYS A 61 -0.09 27.79 -9.89
C LYS A 61 -1.25 26.90 -9.43
N LYS A 62 -1.88 26.21 -10.37
CA LYS A 62 -2.94 25.24 -10.08
C LYS A 62 -2.38 23.99 -9.41
N HIS A 63 -3.01 23.57 -8.32
CA HIS A 63 -2.73 22.32 -7.62
C HIS A 63 -4.03 21.61 -7.28
N THR A 64 -3.98 20.28 -7.18
CA THR A 64 -5.14 19.48 -6.80
C THR A 64 -5.13 19.28 -5.29
N THR A 65 -6.24 19.62 -4.65
CA THR A 65 -6.55 19.39 -3.24
C THR A 65 -7.55 18.26 -3.10
N TYR A 66 -7.54 17.61 -1.95
CA TYR A 66 -8.45 16.51 -1.61
C TYR A 66 -9.07 16.82 -0.25
N VAL A 67 -10.29 16.35 -0.04
CA VAL A 67 -10.87 16.29 1.30
C VAL A 67 -10.29 15.08 2.01
N VAL A 68 -9.69 15.33 3.17
CA VAL A 68 -9.30 14.30 4.13
C VAL A 68 -10.34 14.33 5.24
N GLN A 69 -11.05 13.21 5.40
CA GLN A 69 -12.10 13.07 6.39
C GLN A 69 -11.75 11.98 7.39
N GLN A 70 -11.93 12.29 8.67
CA GLN A 70 -11.65 11.40 9.79
C GLN A 70 -12.95 10.89 10.42
N GLU A 71 -13.08 9.58 10.61
CA GLU A 71 -14.17 8.95 11.37
C GLU A 71 -13.63 8.33 12.67
N PRO A 72 -14.38 8.39 13.79
CA PRO A 72 -15.79 8.85 13.92
C PRO A 72 -15.98 10.37 14.15
N GLN A 73 -14.91 11.15 14.29
CA GLN A 73 -15.00 12.58 14.65
C GLN A 73 -15.64 13.46 13.56
N ASN A 74 -15.71 12.96 12.33
CA ASN A 74 -16.26 13.62 11.16
C ASN A 74 -15.58 14.97 10.81
N THR A 75 -14.35 15.15 11.26
CA THR A 75 -13.51 16.31 10.90
C THR A 75 -13.14 16.23 9.43
N ARG A 76 -13.26 17.35 8.71
CA ARG A 76 -12.94 17.45 7.28
C ARG A 76 -11.94 18.58 7.05
N VAL A 77 -10.80 18.27 6.47
CA VAL A 77 -9.78 19.25 6.08
C VAL A 77 -9.42 19.09 4.61
N ARG A 78 -8.98 20.17 3.95
CA ARG A 78 -8.46 20.10 2.60
C ARG A 78 -6.94 20.09 2.60
N ARG A 79 -6.36 19.16 1.86
CA ARG A 79 -4.90 18.98 1.75
C ARG A 79 -4.51 18.74 0.30
N ARG A 80 -3.39 19.32 -0.12
CA ARG A 80 -2.78 19.02 -1.44
C ARG A 80 -1.71 17.96 -1.30
N PHE A 81 -1.32 17.32 -2.40
CA PHE A 81 -0.30 16.27 -2.40
C PHE A 81 1.01 16.68 -1.69
N SER A 82 1.48 17.92 -1.86
CA SER A 82 2.71 18.38 -1.20
C SER A 82 2.58 18.57 0.32
N ASP A 83 1.37 18.67 0.85
CA ASP A 83 1.14 18.61 2.31
C ASP A 83 1.36 17.18 2.84
N PHE A 84 0.97 16.16 2.06
CA PHE A 84 1.28 14.77 2.38
C PHE A 84 2.78 14.49 2.26
N GLU A 85 3.45 15.02 1.21
CA GLU A 85 4.92 14.95 1.08
C GLU A 85 5.59 15.55 2.33
N TRP A 86 5.13 16.72 2.78
CA TRP A 86 5.63 17.34 4.02
C TRP A 86 5.43 16.44 5.24
N LEU A 87 4.24 15.87 5.43
CA LEU A 87 3.94 15.02 6.59
C LEU A 87 4.84 13.78 6.58
N HIS A 88 4.91 13.09 5.43
CA HIS A 88 5.77 11.92 5.26
C HIS A 88 7.24 12.23 5.57
N THR A 89 7.81 13.28 4.97
CA THR A 89 9.21 13.66 5.23
C THR A 89 9.44 14.04 6.70
N THR A 90 8.48 14.72 7.33
CA THR A 90 8.57 15.11 8.74
C THR A 90 8.57 13.87 9.65
N LEU A 91 7.68 12.91 9.40
CA LEU A 91 7.64 11.65 10.16
C LEU A 91 8.90 10.80 9.93
N CYS A 92 9.39 10.65 8.69
CA CYS A 92 10.62 9.92 8.42
C CYS A 92 11.84 10.52 9.14
N ALA A 93 11.94 11.85 9.18
CA ALA A 93 13.05 12.54 9.83
C ALA A 93 13.00 12.42 11.36
N ARG A 94 11.79 12.34 11.94
CA ARG A 94 11.57 12.24 13.39
C ARG A 94 11.69 10.82 13.92
N TYR A 95 11.04 9.86 13.26
CA TYR A 95 10.99 8.45 13.66
C TYR A 95 12.06 7.63 12.93
N ILE A 96 13.33 7.94 13.18
CA ILE A 96 14.46 7.29 12.51
C ILE A 96 14.40 5.77 12.76
N GLY A 97 14.43 5.00 11.68
CA GLY A 97 14.36 3.54 11.72
C GLY A 97 12.95 2.96 11.65
N MET A 98 11.89 3.76 11.82
CA MET A 98 10.51 3.30 11.63
C MET A 98 10.17 3.29 10.14
N LEU A 99 9.54 2.22 9.65
CA LEU A 99 8.96 2.21 8.31
C LEU A 99 7.72 3.10 8.30
N ILE A 100 7.84 4.22 7.60
CA ILE A 100 6.72 5.10 7.24
C ILE A 100 6.28 4.71 5.82
N PRO A 101 4.99 4.39 5.58
CA PRO A 101 4.54 3.95 4.26
C PRO A 101 4.78 5.02 3.19
N SER A 102 5.25 4.60 2.01
CA SER A 102 5.46 5.52 0.89
C SER A 102 4.16 6.15 0.39
N LEU A 103 4.29 7.38 -0.11
CA LEU A 103 3.22 8.06 -0.83
C LEU A 103 3.07 7.51 -2.26
N PRO A 104 1.87 7.59 -2.85
CA PRO A 104 1.67 7.25 -4.26
C PRO A 104 2.50 8.16 -5.18
N GLU A 105 2.83 7.66 -6.37
CA GLU A 105 3.75 8.34 -7.28
C GLU A 105 3.32 9.76 -7.68
N LYS A 106 4.33 10.62 -7.80
CA LYS A 106 4.19 11.98 -8.30
C LYS A 106 4.17 11.97 -9.83
N THR A 107 3.05 11.56 -10.43
CA THR A 107 2.88 11.70 -11.87
C THR A 107 2.30 13.08 -12.22
N VAL A 108 2.62 13.53 -13.43
CA VAL A 108 2.16 14.80 -14.02
C VAL A 108 0.80 14.63 -14.73
N TYR A 109 0.48 13.41 -15.16
CA TYR A 109 -0.74 13.09 -15.91
C TYR A 109 -1.95 12.94 -15.00
N LYS A 110 -2.97 13.76 -15.20
CA LYS A 110 -4.20 13.79 -14.39
C LYS A 110 -5.35 13.07 -15.07
N THR A 111 -5.18 11.79 -15.41
CA THR A 111 -6.34 10.97 -15.83
C THR A 111 -7.25 10.71 -14.63
N GLU A 112 -8.53 10.43 -14.87
CA GLU A 112 -9.47 10.14 -13.79
C GLU A 112 -9.08 8.89 -12.99
N ALA A 113 -8.60 7.84 -13.68
CA ALA A 113 -8.04 6.64 -13.07
C ALA A 113 -6.83 6.97 -12.19
N PHE A 114 -5.97 7.89 -12.64
CA PHE A 114 -4.83 8.34 -11.87
C PHE A 114 -5.24 9.06 -10.58
N ILE A 115 -6.22 9.97 -10.65
CA ILE A 115 -6.71 10.70 -9.47
C ILE A 115 -7.33 9.72 -8.46
N ARG A 116 -8.12 8.74 -8.93
CA ARG A 116 -8.69 7.68 -8.08
C ARG A 116 -7.61 6.84 -7.40
N GLY A 117 -6.62 6.37 -8.16
CA GLY A 117 -5.48 5.61 -7.62
C GLY A 117 -4.68 6.42 -6.58
N ARG A 118 -4.46 7.72 -6.84
CA ARG A 118 -3.79 8.61 -5.88
C ARG A 118 -4.61 8.78 -4.60
N MET A 119 -5.92 9.05 -4.67
CA MET A 119 -6.77 9.19 -3.48
C MET A 119 -6.72 7.92 -2.62
N ARG A 120 -6.82 6.74 -3.24
CA ARG A 120 -6.67 5.45 -2.54
C ARG A 120 -5.31 5.35 -1.84
N GLY A 121 -4.22 5.63 -2.55
CA GLY A 121 -2.87 5.58 -1.97
C GLY A 121 -2.68 6.56 -0.81
N LEU A 122 -3.23 7.77 -0.92
CA LEU A 122 -3.19 8.77 0.16
C LEU A 122 -4.01 8.34 1.38
N ALA A 123 -5.18 7.73 1.17
CA ALA A 123 -5.99 7.18 2.24
C ALA A 123 -5.27 6.02 2.94
N LEU A 124 -4.67 5.09 2.20
CA LEU A 124 -3.89 3.99 2.76
C LEU A 124 -2.71 4.50 3.60
N PHE A 125 -1.94 5.48 3.08
CA PHE A 125 -0.86 6.12 3.82
C PHE A 125 -1.35 6.68 5.17
N LEU A 126 -2.42 7.49 5.16
CA LEU A 126 -2.93 8.10 6.40
C LEU A 126 -3.52 7.08 7.36
N ASN A 127 -4.24 6.07 6.86
CA ASN A 127 -4.78 5.00 7.70
C ASN A 127 -3.67 4.25 8.44
N HIS A 128 -2.53 3.99 7.79
CA HIS A 128 -1.37 3.40 8.44
C HIS A 128 -0.73 4.31 9.49
N VAL A 129 -0.64 5.62 9.19
CA VAL A 129 -0.13 6.61 10.15
C VAL A 129 -1.01 6.67 11.39
N VAL A 130 -2.34 6.74 11.25
CA VAL A 130 -3.26 6.84 12.40
C VAL A 130 -3.47 5.51 13.13
N ALA A 131 -3.21 4.38 12.49
CA ALA A 131 -3.20 3.07 13.14
C ALA A 131 -2.00 2.89 14.08
N SER A 132 -0.87 3.57 13.80
CA SER A 132 0.32 3.50 14.65
C SER A 132 0.10 4.25 15.97
N PRO A 133 0.23 3.59 17.14
CA PRO A 133 0.09 4.25 18.44
C PRO A 133 1.18 5.31 18.67
N PHE A 134 2.32 5.19 17.99
CA PHE A 134 3.43 6.14 18.06
C PHE A 134 3.15 7.42 17.27
N LEU A 135 2.48 7.31 16.11
CA LEU A 135 2.35 8.41 15.15
C LEU A 135 1.03 9.18 15.28
N ARG A 136 -0.06 8.51 15.67
CA ARG A 136 -1.42 9.08 15.60
C ARG A 136 -1.64 10.34 16.46
N HIS A 137 -0.86 10.50 17.52
CA HIS A 137 -0.90 11.67 18.43
C HIS A 137 0.29 12.62 18.20
N ASP A 138 1.06 12.40 17.14
CA ASP A 138 2.14 13.31 16.77
C ASP A 138 1.58 14.69 16.40
N ALA A 139 2.23 15.76 16.87
CA ALA A 139 1.79 17.13 16.64
C ALA A 139 1.59 17.46 15.15
N SER A 140 2.45 16.92 14.27
CA SER A 140 2.33 17.10 12.82
C SER A 140 1.12 16.36 12.24
N VAL A 141 0.80 15.16 12.76
CA VAL A 141 -0.38 14.37 12.33
C VAL A 141 -1.67 15.02 12.82
N VAL A 142 -1.72 15.40 14.10
CA VAL A 142 -2.88 16.08 14.70
C VAL A 142 -3.16 17.39 13.96
N GLY A 143 -2.13 18.20 13.69
CA GLY A 143 -2.27 19.43 12.92
C GLY A 143 -2.73 19.16 11.48
N PHE A 144 -2.16 18.13 10.82
CA PHE A 144 -2.56 17.75 9.47
C PHE A 144 -4.04 17.36 9.38
N LEU A 145 -4.60 16.70 10.39
CA LEU A 145 -5.99 16.21 10.37
C LEU A 145 -7.03 17.23 10.86
N ASN A 146 -6.65 18.18 11.73
CA ASN A 146 -7.61 19.02 12.43
C ASN A 146 -7.59 20.51 12.04
N VAL A 147 -6.47 21.03 11.52
CA VAL A 147 -6.35 22.47 11.23
C VAL A 147 -7.03 22.81 9.90
N VAL A 148 -8.16 23.53 9.97
CA VAL A 148 -8.95 23.90 8.79
C VAL A 148 -8.44 25.18 8.13
N ASP A 149 -7.95 26.15 8.92
CA ASP A 149 -7.45 27.43 8.42
C ASP A 149 -6.08 27.29 7.73
N ASP A 150 -5.96 27.85 6.51
CA ASP A 150 -4.73 27.74 5.71
C ASP A 150 -3.54 28.49 6.33
N GLY A 151 -3.78 29.60 7.03
CA GLY A 151 -2.74 30.39 7.70
C GLY A 151 -2.19 29.68 8.93
N GLU A 152 -3.08 29.14 9.76
CA GLU A 152 -2.73 28.28 10.90
C GLU A 152 -1.99 27.02 10.41
N TRP A 153 -2.46 26.41 9.31
CA TRP A 153 -1.80 25.24 8.72
C TRP A 153 -0.36 25.52 8.28
N ASP A 154 -0.12 26.67 7.65
CA ASP A 154 1.22 27.10 7.29
C ASP A 154 2.12 27.37 8.51
N HIS A 155 1.55 27.83 9.63
CA HIS A 155 2.27 27.97 10.89
C HIS A 155 2.66 26.59 11.45
N VAL A 156 1.70 25.67 11.55
CA VAL A 156 1.93 24.29 12.03
C VAL A 156 3.02 23.59 11.22
N LYS A 157 3.00 23.75 9.89
CA LYS A 157 4.04 23.15 9.03
C LYS A 157 5.44 23.66 9.32
N LYS A 158 5.59 24.91 9.76
CA LYS A 158 6.89 25.51 10.08
C LYS A 158 7.33 25.14 11.50
N SER A 159 6.43 25.21 12.47
CA SER A 159 6.75 24.98 13.88
C SER A 159 6.97 23.51 14.22
N SER A 160 6.37 22.58 13.46
CA SER A 160 6.46 21.15 13.75
C SER A 160 7.55 20.39 12.97
N VAL A 161 8.32 21.01 12.08
CA VAL A 161 9.35 20.30 11.29
C VAL A 161 10.42 19.66 12.18
N VAL A 162 10.87 20.40 13.20
CA VAL A 162 11.95 19.99 14.11
C VAL A 162 11.42 20.17 15.52
N MET A 163 11.30 19.06 16.26
CA MET A 163 10.76 19.04 17.61
C MET A 163 11.51 18.02 18.45
N GLU A 164 11.89 18.40 19.66
CA GLU A 164 12.44 17.46 20.64
C GLU A 164 11.32 16.61 21.27
N HIS A 165 10.09 17.10 21.31
CA HIS A 165 8.94 16.36 21.82
C HIS A 165 7.71 16.62 20.95
N ALA A 166 7.41 15.67 20.05
CA ALA A 166 6.26 15.76 19.15
C ALA A 166 4.98 15.11 19.69
N GLY A 167 4.93 14.76 20.98
CA GLY A 167 3.84 14.01 21.60
C GLY A 167 4.30 12.75 22.34
N GLU A 168 3.41 12.15 23.11
CA GLU A 168 3.71 10.98 23.97
C GLU A 168 4.22 9.79 23.15
N GLY A 169 3.60 9.51 22.00
CA GLY A 169 4.00 8.42 21.10
C GLY A 169 5.45 8.54 20.61
N HIS A 170 5.92 9.77 20.35
CA HIS A 170 7.32 10.03 20.02
C HIS A 170 8.25 9.65 21.18
N MET A 171 7.89 10.02 22.41
CA MET A 171 8.70 9.70 23.58
C MET A 171 8.73 8.19 23.86
N GLN A 172 7.59 7.51 23.68
CA GLN A 172 7.52 6.07 23.84
C GLN A 172 8.37 5.33 22.80
N TRP A 173 8.35 5.78 21.54
CA TRP A 173 9.23 5.24 20.49
C TRP A 173 10.71 5.35 20.88
N MET A 174 11.14 6.51 21.35
CA MET A 174 12.53 6.74 21.76
C MET A 174 12.93 5.87 22.96
N LYS A 175 12.03 5.68 23.94
CA LYS A 175 12.24 4.74 25.05
C LYS A 175 12.39 3.31 24.57
N CYS A 176 11.58 2.86 23.61
CA CYS A 176 11.70 1.52 23.02
C CYS A 176 13.09 1.34 22.39
N LEU A 177 13.55 2.31 21.59
CA LEU A 177 14.87 2.24 20.98
C LEU A 177 15.98 2.11 22.03
N LEU A 178 15.99 2.98 23.05
CA LEU A 178 17.01 2.94 24.11
C LEU A 178 17.14 1.58 24.79
N HIS A 179 16.00 0.93 25.04
CA HIS A 179 15.94 -0.33 25.79
C HIS A 179 15.99 -1.58 24.91
N THR A 180 16.01 -1.42 23.58
CA THR A 180 16.18 -2.54 22.67
C THR A 180 17.62 -3.02 22.72
N THR A 181 17.80 -4.27 23.12
CA THR A 181 19.07 -5.00 23.07
C THR A 181 19.24 -5.63 21.69
N LEU A 182 20.42 -5.46 21.10
CA LEU A 182 20.75 -6.12 19.84
C LEU A 182 21.24 -7.55 20.15
N PRO A 183 20.82 -8.56 19.37
CA PRO A 183 21.39 -9.91 19.46
C PRO A 183 22.89 -9.91 19.17
N ASP A 184 23.62 -10.88 19.72
CA ASP A 184 25.07 -11.03 19.48
C ASP A 184 25.39 -11.31 18.00
N ASP A 185 24.48 -11.97 17.29
CA ASP A 185 24.57 -12.33 15.87
C ASP A 185 23.81 -11.36 14.95
N ALA A 186 23.56 -10.13 15.41
CA ALA A 186 22.74 -9.13 14.69
C ALA A 186 23.16 -8.93 13.22
N ASP A 187 24.45 -8.91 12.90
CA ASP A 187 24.92 -8.74 11.52
C ASP A 187 24.53 -9.91 10.62
N GLN A 188 24.61 -11.14 11.13
CA GLN A 188 24.20 -12.34 10.39
C GLN A 188 22.68 -12.37 10.19
N LEU A 189 21.90 -11.99 11.20
CA LEU A 189 20.46 -11.86 11.11
C LEU A 189 20.06 -10.80 10.07
N LEU A 190 20.76 -9.66 10.03
CA LEU A 190 20.50 -8.60 9.05
C LEU A 190 20.87 -9.01 7.62
N LEU A 191 21.93 -9.82 7.42
CA LEU A 191 22.26 -10.40 6.13
C LEU A 191 21.15 -11.35 5.64
N ASN A 192 20.66 -12.22 6.52
CA ASN A 192 19.54 -13.12 6.20
C ASN A 192 18.27 -12.33 5.88
N LEU A 193 17.96 -11.30 6.67
CA LEU A 193 16.81 -10.42 6.47
C LEU A 193 16.83 -9.70 5.12
N LYS A 194 18.00 -9.23 4.67
CA LYS A 194 18.17 -8.62 3.34
C LYS A 194 17.83 -9.61 2.23
N ARG A 195 18.35 -10.84 2.32
CA ARG A 195 18.05 -11.91 1.36
C ARG A 195 16.56 -12.26 1.36
N ASP A 196 15.95 -12.34 2.53
CA ASP A 196 14.51 -12.62 2.66
C ASP A 196 13.67 -11.49 2.05
N ALA A 197 14.02 -10.23 2.29
CA ALA A 197 13.36 -9.08 1.69
C ALA A 197 13.48 -9.07 0.16
N GLU A 198 14.64 -9.45 -0.40
CA GLU A 198 14.83 -9.61 -1.86
C GLU A 198 13.97 -10.74 -2.44
N PHE A 199 13.91 -11.88 -1.76
CA PHE A 199 13.08 -13.01 -2.18
C PHE A 199 11.59 -12.63 -2.17
N VAL A 200 11.11 -12.02 -1.08
CA VAL A 200 9.71 -11.58 -0.95
C VAL A 200 9.38 -10.51 -1.98
N ASP A 201 10.28 -9.56 -2.25
CA ASP A 201 10.10 -8.53 -3.28
C ASP A 201 9.92 -9.17 -4.67
N LYS A 202 10.77 -10.12 -5.03
CA LYS A 202 10.63 -10.86 -6.29
C LYS A 202 9.27 -11.57 -6.36
N ALA A 203 8.92 -12.33 -5.33
CA ALA A 203 7.64 -13.06 -5.28
C ALA A 203 6.44 -12.11 -5.39
N CYS A 204 6.46 -10.96 -4.71
CA CYS A 204 5.39 -9.96 -4.79
C CYS A 204 5.28 -9.35 -6.20
N ASN A 205 6.40 -9.08 -6.87
CA ASN A 205 6.40 -8.56 -8.23
C ASN A 205 5.86 -9.60 -9.23
N ASP A 206 6.24 -10.87 -9.09
CA ASP A 206 5.72 -11.96 -9.92
C ASP A 206 4.20 -12.12 -9.73
N LEU A 207 3.72 -12.10 -8.48
CA LEU A 207 2.29 -12.11 -8.14
C LEU A 207 1.55 -10.87 -8.68
N LEU A 208 2.19 -9.70 -8.66
CA LEU A 208 1.61 -8.46 -9.16
C LEU A 208 1.37 -8.54 -10.67
N LEU A 209 2.35 -9.06 -11.43
CA LEU A 209 2.22 -9.29 -12.87
C LEU A 209 1.15 -10.33 -13.18
N CYS A 210 1.13 -11.45 -12.45
CA CYS A 210 0.13 -12.50 -12.62
C CYS A 210 -1.29 -12.01 -12.34
N SER A 211 -1.50 -11.36 -11.19
CA SER A 211 -2.81 -10.82 -10.79
C SER A 211 -3.31 -9.76 -11.76
N LYS A 212 -2.41 -8.92 -12.31
CA LYS A 212 -2.81 -7.93 -13.33
C LYS A 212 -3.31 -8.60 -14.61
N ARG A 213 -2.57 -9.59 -15.11
CA ARG A 213 -3.00 -10.36 -16.29
C ARG A 213 -4.35 -11.06 -16.06
N LEU A 214 -4.61 -11.57 -14.85
CA LEU A 214 -5.91 -12.16 -14.51
C LEU A 214 -7.03 -11.12 -14.55
N ALA A 215 -6.81 -9.93 -13.99
CA ALA A 215 -7.80 -8.84 -14.04
C ALA A 215 -8.10 -8.41 -15.48
N ASP A 216 -7.05 -8.24 -16.31
CA ASP A 216 -7.20 -7.85 -17.72
C ASP A 216 -7.92 -8.93 -18.54
N LYS A 217 -7.57 -10.21 -18.35
CA LYS A 217 -8.27 -11.34 -19.00
C LYS A 217 -9.71 -11.45 -18.53
N SER A 218 -9.98 -11.23 -17.25
CA SER A 218 -11.34 -11.22 -16.72
C SER A 218 -12.17 -10.10 -17.34
N ALA A 219 -11.60 -8.92 -17.58
CA ALA A 219 -12.25 -7.82 -18.26
C ALA A 219 -12.58 -8.15 -19.72
N ALA A 220 -11.62 -8.73 -20.44
CA ALA A 220 -11.83 -9.20 -21.81
C ALA A 220 -12.95 -10.25 -21.87
N TYR A 221 -12.90 -11.28 -21.01
CA TYR A 221 -13.93 -12.31 -20.94
C TYR A 221 -15.34 -11.74 -20.66
N ALA A 222 -15.48 -10.82 -19.70
CA ALA A 222 -16.77 -10.19 -19.41
C ALA A 222 -17.31 -9.37 -20.60
N LYS A 223 -16.42 -8.73 -21.36
CA LYS A 223 -16.78 -8.01 -22.59
C LYS A 223 -17.32 -8.96 -23.65
N GLU A 224 -16.57 -10.00 -23.99
CA GLU A 224 -16.98 -11.01 -24.98
C GLU A 224 -18.34 -11.65 -24.60
N LEU A 225 -18.54 -11.94 -23.31
CA LEU A 225 -19.81 -12.51 -22.84
C LEU A 225 -20.99 -11.53 -22.95
N THR A 226 -20.73 -10.23 -22.84
CA THR A 226 -21.73 -9.18 -23.08
C THR A 226 -22.11 -9.09 -24.57
N GLU A 227 -21.15 -9.26 -25.46
CA GLU A 227 -21.40 -9.33 -26.91
C GLU A 227 -22.23 -10.58 -27.24
N LEU A 228 -21.90 -11.74 -26.66
CA LEU A 228 -22.69 -12.97 -26.79
C LEU A 228 -24.15 -12.79 -26.34
N ALA A 229 -24.36 -12.22 -25.14
CA ALA A 229 -25.70 -11.95 -24.63
C ALA A 229 -26.51 -11.02 -25.55
N THR A 230 -25.84 -10.02 -26.13
CA THR A 230 -26.46 -9.10 -27.09
C THR A 230 -26.96 -9.85 -28.34
N HIS A 231 -26.17 -10.79 -28.87
CA HIS A 231 -26.57 -11.59 -30.03
C HIS A 231 -27.74 -12.53 -29.74
N PHE A 232 -27.77 -13.18 -28.58
CA PHE A 232 -28.93 -13.97 -28.17
C PHE A 232 -30.21 -13.12 -28.06
N GLN A 233 -30.09 -11.92 -27.50
CA GLN A 233 -31.22 -10.99 -27.41
C GLN A 233 -31.72 -10.53 -28.78
N GLN A 234 -30.81 -10.27 -29.72
CA GLN A 234 -31.15 -9.94 -31.11
C GLN A 234 -31.85 -11.11 -31.83
N TRP A 235 -31.35 -12.34 -31.64
CA TRP A 235 -31.98 -13.53 -32.20
C TRP A 235 -33.39 -13.72 -31.63
N LYS A 236 -33.54 -13.65 -30.30
CA LYS A 236 -34.85 -13.72 -29.64
C LYS A 236 -35.83 -12.69 -30.20
N ALA A 237 -35.42 -11.43 -30.34
CA ALA A 237 -36.27 -10.39 -30.91
C ALA A 237 -36.72 -10.71 -32.34
N THR A 238 -35.80 -11.21 -33.17
CA THR A 238 -36.09 -11.61 -34.56
C THR A 238 -37.08 -12.76 -34.62
N GLU A 239 -36.87 -13.80 -33.80
CA GLU A 239 -37.73 -14.99 -33.74
C GLU A 239 -39.15 -14.65 -33.24
N TYR A 240 -39.23 -13.76 -32.25
CA TYR A 240 -40.51 -13.38 -31.64
C TYR A 240 -41.32 -12.44 -32.53
N VAL A 241 -40.65 -11.52 -33.24
CA VAL A 241 -41.32 -10.45 -34.00
C VAL A 241 -41.39 -10.78 -35.49
N THR A 242 -40.25 -11.05 -36.11
CA THR A 242 -40.07 -11.03 -37.58
C THR A 242 -40.49 -12.33 -38.26
N VAL A 243 -40.26 -13.49 -37.63
CA VAL A 243 -40.57 -14.79 -38.25
C VAL A 243 -42.09 -14.98 -38.33
N SER A 244 -42.60 -15.27 -39.53
CA SER A 244 -44.05 -15.40 -39.80
C SER A 244 -44.62 -16.72 -39.27
N ASP A 245 -43.85 -17.80 -39.32
CA ASP A 245 -44.23 -19.10 -38.78
C ASP A 245 -43.78 -19.20 -37.33
N LYS A 246 -44.72 -19.00 -36.39
CA LYS A 246 -44.40 -18.94 -34.97
C LYS A 246 -44.25 -20.37 -34.44
N ALA A 247 -43.01 -20.79 -34.18
CA ALA A 247 -42.70 -22.06 -33.51
C ALA A 247 -42.59 -21.84 -31.99
N PRO A 248 -43.64 -22.16 -31.19
CA PRO A 248 -43.68 -21.83 -29.76
C PRO A 248 -42.59 -22.54 -28.94
N GLU A 249 -42.19 -23.75 -29.34
CA GLU A 249 -41.12 -24.50 -28.68
C GLU A 249 -39.76 -23.79 -28.83
N VAL A 250 -39.40 -23.37 -30.04
CA VAL A 250 -38.18 -22.61 -30.32
C VAL A 250 -38.19 -21.29 -29.54
N GLN A 251 -39.33 -20.58 -29.55
CA GLN A 251 -39.46 -19.34 -28.80
C GLN A 251 -39.29 -19.54 -27.29
N SER A 252 -39.84 -20.62 -26.74
CA SER A 252 -39.69 -20.97 -25.32
C SER A 252 -38.23 -21.23 -24.97
N ILE A 253 -37.57 -22.16 -25.67
CA ILE A 253 -36.17 -22.53 -25.43
C ILE A 253 -35.26 -21.30 -25.59
N LEU A 254 -35.40 -20.57 -26.69
CA LEU A 254 -34.62 -19.36 -26.94
C LEU A 254 -34.87 -18.28 -25.87
N GLY A 255 -36.11 -18.19 -25.36
CA GLY A 255 -36.47 -17.31 -24.25
C GLY A 255 -35.70 -17.64 -22.97
N HIS A 256 -35.68 -18.92 -22.57
CA HIS A 256 -34.95 -19.40 -21.40
C HIS A 256 -33.44 -19.25 -21.57
N THR A 257 -32.89 -19.64 -22.73
CA THR A 257 -31.46 -19.53 -23.05
C THR A 257 -30.99 -18.09 -23.02
N THR A 258 -31.72 -17.18 -23.66
CA THR A 258 -31.36 -15.75 -23.69
C THR A 258 -31.34 -15.15 -22.29
N THR A 259 -32.29 -15.55 -21.43
CA THR A 259 -32.34 -15.10 -20.04
C THR A 259 -31.13 -15.61 -19.24
N ALA A 260 -30.77 -16.89 -19.41
CA ALA A 260 -29.61 -17.49 -18.75
C ALA A 260 -28.30 -16.85 -19.20
N ILE A 261 -28.10 -16.64 -20.51
CA ILE A 261 -26.90 -15.99 -21.05
C ILE A 261 -26.81 -14.53 -20.59
N GLY A 262 -27.92 -13.80 -20.56
CA GLY A 262 -27.97 -12.44 -20.02
C GLY A 262 -27.54 -12.37 -18.56
N ALA A 263 -28.10 -13.23 -17.70
CA ALA A 263 -27.72 -13.31 -16.30
C ALA A 263 -26.25 -13.75 -16.10
N TRP A 264 -25.73 -14.62 -16.99
CA TRP A 264 -24.33 -15.03 -16.94
C TRP A 264 -23.40 -13.87 -17.29
N SER A 265 -23.76 -13.08 -18.30
CA SER A 265 -23.06 -11.84 -18.66
C SER A 265 -23.03 -10.85 -17.50
N GLU A 266 -24.17 -10.56 -16.88
CA GLU A 266 -24.27 -9.65 -15.73
C GLU A 266 -23.36 -10.11 -14.57
N LEU A 267 -23.37 -11.41 -14.26
CA LEU A 267 -22.52 -11.95 -13.20
C LEU A 267 -21.03 -11.83 -13.55
N ALA A 268 -20.66 -12.08 -14.80
CA ALA A 268 -19.28 -11.94 -15.27
C ALA A 268 -18.77 -10.50 -15.24
N GLN A 269 -19.64 -9.49 -15.39
CA GLN A 269 -19.25 -8.07 -15.30
C GLN A 269 -18.72 -7.69 -13.91
N HIS A 270 -19.00 -8.46 -12.86
CA HIS A 270 -18.42 -8.23 -11.52
C HIS A 270 -16.98 -8.77 -11.38
N GLN A 271 -16.61 -9.79 -12.16
CA GLN A 271 -15.31 -10.45 -12.04
C GLN A 271 -14.09 -9.52 -12.24
N PRO A 272 -14.09 -8.56 -13.18
CA PRO A 272 -12.95 -7.66 -13.37
C PRO A 272 -12.66 -6.82 -12.13
N VAL A 273 -13.70 -6.27 -11.50
CA VAL A 273 -13.57 -5.42 -10.31
C VAL A 273 -13.09 -6.25 -9.11
N ILE A 274 -13.56 -7.49 -8.97
CA ILE A 274 -13.08 -8.42 -7.93
C ILE A 274 -11.58 -8.68 -8.10
N HIS A 275 -11.13 -9.02 -9.31
CA HIS A 275 -9.71 -9.29 -9.58
C HIS A 275 -8.84 -8.04 -9.45
N GLU A 276 -9.29 -6.88 -9.95
CA GLU A 276 -8.51 -5.65 -9.91
C GLU A 276 -8.45 -5.07 -8.49
N LEU A 277 -9.59 -4.88 -7.83
CA LEU A 277 -9.65 -4.14 -6.56
C LEU A 277 -9.34 -4.99 -5.33
N LEU A 278 -9.79 -6.25 -5.31
CA LEU A 278 -9.65 -7.12 -4.14
C LEU A 278 -8.38 -7.97 -4.17
N LEU A 279 -7.90 -8.37 -5.35
CA LEU A 279 -6.69 -9.18 -5.49
C LEU A 279 -5.47 -8.34 -5.91
N HIS A 280 -5.49 -7.79 -7.12
CA HIS A 280 -4.33 -7.11 -7.70
C HIS A 280 -3.86 -5.93 -6.83
N GLU A 281 -4.78 -5.06 -6.43
CA GLU A 281 -4.43 -3.90 -5.63
C GLU A 281 -4.02 -4.24 -4.19
N GLY A 282 -4.51 -5.34 -3.62
CA GLY A 282 -4.04 -5.86 -2.33
C GLY A 282 -2.59 -6.36 -2.41
N ILE A 283 -2.27 -7.14 -3.45
CA ILE A 283 -0.89 -7.59 -3.73
C ILE A 283 0.03 -6.40 -3.98
N LYS A 284 -0.42 -5.41 -4.76
CA LYS A 284 0.33 -4.18 -5.06
C LYS A 284 0.66 -3.39 -3.80
N TYR A 285 -0.31 -3.27 -2.90
CA TYR A 285 -0.11 -2.61 -1.62
C TYR A 285 1.02 -3.28 -0.83
N ILE A 286 1.02 -4.61 -0.79
CA ILE A 286 2.04 -5.39 -0.07
C ILE A 286 3.41 -5.30 -0.75
N ALA A 287 3.46 -5.38 -2.08
CA ALA A 287 4.69 -5.16 -2.84
C ALA A 287 5.32 -3.80 -2.50
N HIS A 288 4.51 -2.75 -2.32
CA HIS A 288 5.01 -1.45 -1.87
C HIS A 288 5.56 -1.48 -0.44
N GLN A 289 4.92 -2.17 0.50
CA GLN A 289 5.44 -2.29 1.87
C GLN A 289 6.81 -3.00 1.91
N VAL A 290 6.99 -4.04 1.09
CA VAL A 290 8.28 -4.74 0.96
C VAL A 290 9.34 -3.82 0.35
N LYS A 291 8.97 -3.03 -0.66
CA LYS A 291 9.86 -2.02 -1.26
C LYS A 291 10.28 -0.95 -0.25
N ASP A 292 9.34 -0.47 0.57
CA ASP A 292 9.61 0.49 1.64
C ASP A 292 10.58 -0.09 2.68
N PHE A 293 10.41 -1.35 3.03
CA PHE A 293 11.32 -2.06 3.93
C PHE A 293 12.73 -2.22 3.34
N LYS A 294 12.84 -2.57 2.06
CA LYS A 294 14.14 -2.61 1.36
C LYS A 294 14.81 -1.23 1.33
N GLU A 295 14.04 -0.17 1.12
CA GLU A 295 14.56 1.19 1.16
C GLU A 295 15.07 1.55 2.57
N LEU A 296 14.38 1.12 3.63
CA LEU A 296 14.86 1.29 5.01
C LEU A 296 16.23 0.61 5.22
N LEU A 297 16.40 -0.62 4.75
CA LEU A 297 17.69 -1.33 4.81
C LEU A 297 18.77 -0.60 3.99
N ARG A 298 18.42 -0.07 2.82
CA ARG A 298 19.34 0.71 1.97
C ARG A 298 19.77 2.02 2.64
N VAL A 299 18.85 2.72 3.31
CA VAL A 299 19.15 3.94 4.05
C VAL A 299 20.13 3.66 5.19
N ARG A 300 19.97 2.53 5.90
CA ARG A 300 20.91 2.08 6.93
C ARG A 300 22.31 1.84 6.38
N ASP A 301 22.41 1.10 5.27
CA ASP A 301 23.70 0.81 4.64
C ASP A 301 24.40 2.09 4.16
N LEU A 302 23.63 3.03 3.62
CA LEU A 302 24.16 4.34 3.25
C LEU A 302 24.65 5.11 4.49
N ALA A 303 23.94 5.06 5.61
CA ALA A 303 24.36 5.71 6.85
C ALA A 303 25.69 5.13 7.37
N LEU A 304 25.91 3.80 7.29
CA LEU A 304 27.18 3.16 7.62
C LEU A 304 28.32 3.67 6.74
N VAL A 305 28.13 3.71 5.42
CA VAL A 305 29.12 4.23 4.48
C VAL A 305 29.47 5.70 4.77
N GLN A 306 28.46 6.52 5.08
CA GLN A 306 28.67 7.93 5.40
C GLN A 306 29.33 8.14 6.77
N PHE A 307 29.05 7.28 7.74
CA PHE A 307 29.72 7.27 9.03
C PHE A 307 31.22 6.98 8.86
N ASP A 308 31.58 5.90 8.16
CA ASP A 308 32.98 5.53 7.90
C ASP A 308 33.73 6.65 7.17
N LYS A 309 33.09 7.24 6.17
CA LYS A 309 33.65 8.37 5.42
C LYS A 309 33.88 9.58 6.33
N SER A 310 32.90 9.95 7.15
CA SER A 310 33.01 11.07 8.08
C SER A 310 34.11 10.83 9.13
N ASN A 311 34.23 9.58 9.63
CA ASN A 311 35.28 9.20 10.57
C ASN A 311 36.69 9.28 9.97
N ARG A 312 36.87 8.96 8.69
CA ARG A 312 38.15 9.14 7.99
C ARG A 312 38.50 10.62 7.82
N ASN A 313 37.49 11.47 7.58
CA ASN A 313 37.68 12.90 7.32
C ASN A 313 37.88 13.75 8.59
N ARG A 314 37.65 13.21 9.80
CA ARG A 314 37.82 13.94 11.06
C ARG A 314 39.26 14.42 11.30
N SER A 315 40.25 13.65 10.82
CA SER A 315 41.67 13.97 10.96
C SER A 315 42.20 14.86 9.84
N VAL A 316 41.37 15.19 8.84
CA VAL A 316 41.75 16.04 7.71
C VAL A 316 41.60 17.50 8.12
N THR A 317 42.71 18.20 8.29
CA THR A 317 42.74 19.61 8.71
C THR A 317 42.73 20.60 7.55
N THR A 318 43.07 20.14 6.34
CA THR A 318 43.16 20.99 5.15
C THR A 318 42.09 20.59 4.14
N PRO A 319 41.07 21.43 3.87
CA PRO A 319 40.02 21.08 2.92
C PRO A 319 40.62 20.98 1.50
N PRO A 320 40.21 19.97 0.69
CA PRO A 320 40.67 19.85 -0.69
C PRO A 320 40.26 21.10 -1.49
N LYS A 321 41.08 21.48 -2.49
CA LYS A 321 40.81 22.63 -3.37
C LYS A 321 39.37 22.56 -3.90
N GLN A 322 38.59 23.60 -3.63
CA GLN A 322 37.18 23.67 -3.95
C GLN A 322 36.98 23.63 -5.47
N SER A 323 36.33 22.58 -5.97
CA SER A 323 35.93 22.47 -7.37
C SER A 323 34.60 23.17 -7.58
N TYR A 324 34.46 23.96 -8.66
CA TYR A 324 33.19 24.59 -9.02
C TYR A 324 32.07 23.56 -9.31
N PHE A 325 32.43 22.32 -9.64
CA PHE A 325 31.49 21.27 -9.99
C PHE A 325 31.22 20.27 -8.86
N VAL A 326 32.07 20.24 -7.83
CA VAL A 326 31.97 19.27 -6.73
C VAL A 326 31.92 20.00 -5.40
N ARG A 327 30.81 19.86 -4.70
CA ARG A 327 30.62 20.42 -3.35
C ARG A 327 31.71 19.87 -2.42
N ALA A 328 32.36 20.76 -1.68
CA ALA A 328 33.40 20.38 -0.72
C ALA A 328 32.83 19.42 0.33
N GLU A 329 33.60 18.39 0.64
CA GLU A 329 33.25 17.43 1.69
C GLU A 329 33.53 18.02 3.08
N PRO A 330 32.73 17.68 4.10
CA PRO A 330 33.03 18.08 5.48
C PRO A 330 34.37 17.50 5.94
N THR A 331 35.19 18.30 6.62
CA THR A 331 36.47 17.91 7.21
C THR A 331 36.60 18.44 8.65
N GLY A 332 37.51 17.88 9.44
CA GLY A 332 37.77 18.37 10.81
C GLY A 332 36.50 18.34 11.69
N PRO A 333 36.17 19.45 12.39
CA PRO A 333 34.99 19.51 13.27
C PRO A 333 33.64 19.23 12.58
N GLU A 334 33.49 19.62 11.31
CA GLU A 334 32.25 19.37 10.57
C GLU A 334 32.09 17.87 10.22
N ALA A 335 33.21 17.19 9.95
CA ALA A 335 33.23 15.74 9.75
C ALA A 335 32.94 15.00 11.05
N GLU A 336 33.47 15.46 12.19
CA GLU A 336 33.16 14.91 13.51
C GLU A 336 31.67 15.04 13.85
N ALA A 337 31.08 16.22 13.66
CA ALA A 337 29.65 16.43 13.84
C ALA A 337 28.81 15.56 12.90
N SER A 338 29.29 15.32 11.68
CA SER A 338 28.65 14.42 10.72
C SER A 338 28.72 12.96 11.16
N ALA A 339 29.89 12.49 11.62
CA ALA A 339 30.06 11.15 12.15
C ALA A 339 29.13 10.90 13.34
N TYR A 340 29.04 11.85 14.28
CA TYR A 340 28.12 11.76 15.42
C TYR A 340 26.64 11.65 15.00
N ARG A 341 26.22 12.40 13.98
CA ARG A 341 24.85 12.29 13.44
C ARG A 341 24.58 10.93 12.80
N TYR A 342 25.52 10.40 12.01
CA TYR A 342 25.34 9.10 11.38
C TYR A 342 25.38 7.96 12.39
N ASP A 343 26.21 8.05 13.43
CA ASP A 343 26.23 7.10 14.55
C ASP A 343 24.85 7.01 15.22
N HIS A 344 24.24 8.17 15.51
CA HIS A 344 22.87 8.23 16.05
C HIS A 344 21.83 7.62 15.10
N ILE A 345 21.93 7.88 13.80
CA ILE A 345 21.04 7.27 12.80
C ILE A 345 21.19 5.75 12.81
N ILE A 346 22.42 5.23 12.75
CA ILE A 346 22.71 3.79 12.77
C ILE A 346 22.18 3.16 14.05
N PHE A 347 22.40 3.81 15.20
CA PHE A 347 21.88 3.40 16.50
C PHE A 347 20.35 3.22 16.47
N CYS A 348 19.62 4.25 15.99
CA CYS A 348 18.16 4.22 15.92
C CYS A 348 17.67 3.16 14.94
N MET A 349 18.27 3.08 13.75
CA MET A 349 17.85 2.12 12.71
C MET A 349 18.08 0.67 13.13
N ASN A 350 19.23 0.33 13.72
CA ASN A 350 19.50 -1.01 14.22
C ASN A 350 18.45 -1.41 15.26
N ARG A 351 18.21 -0.55 16.24
CA ARG A 351 17.25 -0.84 17.31
C ARG A 351 15.81 -0.92 16.80
N ALA A 352 15.41 -0.05 15.88
CA ALA A 352 14.08 -0.11 15.28
C ALA A 352 13.86 -1.42 14.51
N LEU A 353 14.86 -1.88 13.76
CA LEU A 353 14.80 -3.14 13.02
C LEU A 353 14.50 -4.32 13.96
N PHE A 354 15.24 -4.44 15.06
CA PHE A 354 15.06 -5.53 16.02
C PHE A 354 13.86 -5.34 16.96
N PHE A 355 13.45 -4.10 17.20
CA PHE A 355 12.30 -3.81 18.05
C PHE A 355 10.96 -4.15 17.37
N SER A 356 10.77 -3.75 16.11
CA SER A 356 9.46 -3.87 15.45
C SER A 356 9.52 -4.20 13.96
N GLU A 357 10.52 -3.72 13.22
CA GLU A 357 10.41 -3.75 11.75
C GLU A 357 10.68 -5.13 11.15
N ILE A 358 11.52 -5.98 11.77
CA ILE A 358 11.69 -7.38 11.37
C ILE A 358 10.37 -8.14 11.51
N GLN A 359 9.70 -7.98 12.66
CA GLN A 359 8.40 -8.60 12.88
C GLN A 359 7.37 -8.10 11.86
N ARG A 360 7.38 -6.80 11.54
CA ARG A 360 6.51 -6.23 10.50
C ARG A 360 6.73 -6.90 9.14
N LEU A 361 7.97 -7.17 8.73
CA LEU A 361 8.25 -7.91 7.48
C LEU A 361 7.67 -9.33 7.52
N HIS A 362 7.73 -10.01 8.67
CA HIS A 362 7.14 -11.33 8.83
C HIS A 362 5.61 -11.27 8.73
N GLU A 363 4.99 -10.29 9.39
CA GLU A 363 3.53 -10.09 9.38
C GLU A 363 3.00 -9.80 7.98
N ILE A 364 3.76 -9.07 7.14
CA ILE A 364 3.38 -8.81 5.74
C ILE A 364 3.07 -10.11 4.98
N LYS A 365 3.80 -11.21 5.24
CA LYS A 365 3.55 -12.51 4.60
C LYS A 365 2.17 -13.06 4.99
N ALA A 366 1.78 -12.92 6.26
CA ALA A 366 0.47 -13.33 6.76
C ALA A 366 -0.64 -12.41 6.22
N THR A 367 -0.37 -11.09 6.13
CA THR A 367 -1.29 -10.09 5.58
C THR A 367 -1.68 -10.39 4.13
N ILE A 368 -0.74 -10.85 3.28
CA ILE A 368 -1.07 -11.30 1.90
C ILE A 368 -2.19 -12.34 1.97
N LEU A 369 -2.00 -13.38 2.79
CA LEU A 369 -2.90 -14.53 2.85
C LEU A 369 -4.25 -14.21 3.50
N HIS A 370 -4.26 -13.35 4.52
CA HIS A 370 -5.49 -13.11 5.27
C HIS A 370 -6.27 -11.90 4.75
N GLU A 371 -5.63 -10.74 4.61
CA GLU A 371 -6.33 -9.49 4.32
C GLU A 371 -6.61 -9.27 2.84
N THR A 372 -5.76 -9.81 1.95
CA THR A 372 -6.01 -9.75 0.50
C THR A 372 -6.87 -10.93 0.05
N PHE A 373 -6.47 -12.16 0.39
CA PHE A 373 -7.20 -13.35 -0.06
C PHE A 373 -8.52 -13.61 0.69
N GLY A 374 -8.70 -13.11 1.92
CA GLY A 374 -9.95 -13.26 2.67
C GLY A 374 -11.16 -12.64 1.93
N PRO A 375 -11.17 -11.32 1.67
CA PRO A 375 -12.24 -10.67 0.91
C PRO A 375 -12.37 -11.20 -0.52
N PHE A 376 -11.25 -11.46 -1.21
CA PHE A 376 -11.25 -12.00 -2.57
C PHE A 376 -11.91 -13.39 -2.64
N SER A 377 -11.57 -14.30 -1.73
CA SER A 377 -12.15 -15.64 -1.68
C SER A 377 -13.64 -15.61 -1.36
N CYS A 378 -14.07 -14.73 -0.44
CA CYS A 378 -15.49 -14.52 -0.15
C CYS A 378 -16.24 -14.02 -1.39
N ALA A 379 -15.69 -13.06 -2.12
CA ALA A 379 -16.29 -12.55 -3.36
C ALA A 379 -16.39 -13.65 -4.43
N GLN A 380 -15.32 -14.42 -4.66
CA GLN A 380 -15.33 -15.53 -5.62
C GLN A 380 -16.33 -16.62 -5.24
N TYR A 381 -16.43 -16.97 -3.95
CA TYR A 381 -17.43 -17.91 -3.45
C TYR A 381 -18.86 -17.45 -3.79
N GLN A 382 -19.17 -16.17 -3.58
CA GLN A 382 -20.49 -15.64 -3.91
C GLN A 382 -20.77 -15.68 -5.43
N VAL A 383 -19.77 -15.40 -6.25
CA VAL A 383 -19.92 -15.53 -7.72
C VAL A 383 -20.17 -16.98 -8.11
N ALA A 384 -19.37 -17.93 -7.60
CA ALA A 384 -19.55 -19.34 -7.88
C ALA A 384 -20.94 -19.85 -7.46
N LYS A 385 -21.39 -19.47 -6.26
CA LYS A 385 -22.73 -19.80 -5.75
C LYS A 385 -23.84 -19.28 -6.67
N LYS A 386 -23.75 -18.02 -7.11
CA LYS A 386 -24.73 -17.42 -8.03
C LYS A 386 -24.71 -18.10 -9.40
N LEU A 387 -23.52 -18.42 -9.93
CA LEU A 387 -23.37 -19.10 -11.21
C LEU A 387 -23.98 -20.50 -11.18
N GLY A 388 -23.76 -21.25 -10.09
CA GLY A 388 -24.37 -22.55 -9.89
C GLY A 388 -25.90 -22.47 -9.85
N GLY A 389 -26.45 -21.51 -9.09
CA GLY A 389 -27.89 -21.28 -9.04
C GLY A 389 -28.49 -20.88 -10.40
N LEU A 390 -27.79 -20.06 -11.17
CA LEU A 390 -28.18 -19.65 -12.53
C LEU A 390 -28.34 -20.87 -13.45
N TRP A 391 -27.30 -21.71 -13.55
CA TRP A 391 -27.34 -22.85 -14.47
C TRP A 391 -28.31 -23.92 -14.00
N HIS A 392 -28.44 -24.13 -12.69
CA HIS A 392 -29.46 -25.01 -12.14
C HIS A 392 -30.87 -24.54 -12.53
N GLY A 393 -31.17 -23.25 -12.38
CA GLY A 393 -32.46 -22.69 -12.79
C GLY A 393 -32.72 -22.80 -14.30
N TYR A 394 -31.70 -22.68 -15.15
CA TYR A 394 -31.84 -22.90 -16.59
C TYR A 394 -32.16 -24.38 -16.91
N ILE A 395 -31.47 -25.33 -16.28
CA ILE A 395 -31.71 -26.77 -16.46
C ILE A 395 -33.15 -27.12 -16.11
N GLU A 396 -33.66 -26.62 -14.98
CA GLU A 396 -35.05 -26.83 -14.56
C GLU A 396 -36.05 -26.17 -15.52
N ALA A 397 -35.82 -24.90 -15.90
CA ALA A 397 -36.74 -24.16 -16.77
C ALA A 397 -36.81 -24.71 -18.20
N ALA A 398 -35.73 -25.33 -18.69
CA ALA A 398 -35.66 -25.94 -20.01
C ALA A 398 -35.99 -27.44 -20.02
N ASP A 399 -36.44 -28.00 -18.88
CA ASP A 399 -36.76 -29.43 -18.70
C ASP A 399 -35.63 -30.37 -19.17
N ILE A 400 -34.38 -29.99 -18.86
CA ILE A 400 -33.20 -30.71 -19.32
C ILE A 400 -32.93 -31.91 -18.40
N ASN A 401 -32.92 -33.12 -18.98
CA ASN A 401 -32.37 -34.28 -18.29
C ASN A 401 -30.84 -34.15 -18.15
N GLN A 402 -30.40 -33.73 -16.96
CA GLN A 402 -28.99 -33.47 -16.68
C GLN A 402 -28.11 -34.72 -16.89
N ALA A 403 -28.58 -35.93 -16.56
CA ALA A 403 -27.78 -37.14 -16.72
C ALA A 403 -27.48 -37.43 -18.20
N ASP A 404 -28.49 -37.32 -19.06
CA ASP A 404 -28.35 -37.56 -20.50
C ASP A 404 -27.43 -36.50 -21.14
N MET A 405 -27.63 -35.22 -20.79
CA MET A 405 -26.79 -34.14 -21.32
C MET A 405 -25.34 -34.22 -20.84
N MET A 406 -25.07 -34.73 -19.65
CA MET A 406 -23.69 -34.96 -19.18
C MET A 406 -23.00 -36.07 -19.96
N VAL A 407 -23.72 -37.13 -20.37
CA VAL A 407 -23.18 -38.17 -21.26
C VAL A 407 -22.87 -37.57 -22.63
N ALA A 408 -23.77 -36.77 -23.20
CA ALA A 408 -23.56 -36.09 -24.47
C ALA A 408 -22.35 -35.13 -24.42
N ALA A 409 -22.23 -34.34 -23.36
CA ALA A 409 -21.09 -33.44 -23.15
C ALA A 409 -19.76 -34.20 -23.08
N LYS A 410 -19.72 -35.33 -22.36
CA LYS A 410 -18.54 -36.19 -22.29
C LYS A 410 -18.14 -36.73 -23.67
N GLN A 411 -19.10 -37.20 -24.47
CA GLN A 411 -18.82 -37.71 -25.81
C GLN A 411 -18.18 -36.64 -26.70
N VAL A 412 -18.66 -35.39 -26.63
CA VAL A 412 -18.07 -34.26 -27.37
C VAL A 412 -16.61 -34.01 -26.95
N LEU A 413 -16.32 -34.05 -25.65
CA LEU A 413 -14.96 -33.85 -25.13
C LEU A 413 -14.01 -35.01 -25.49
N ASP A 414 -14.48 -36.26 -25.39
CA ASP A 414 -13.72 -37.46 -25.72
C ASP A 414 -13.35 -37.48 -27.23
N LEU A 415 -14.29 -37.06 -28.09
CA LEU A 415 -14.05 -36.93 -29.54
C LEU A 415 -13.02 -35.84 -29.89
N ALA A 416 -12.97 -34.78 -29.10
CA ALA A 416 -12.03 -33.68 -29.32
C ALA A 416 -10.59 -33.99 -28.85
N GLN A 417 -10.32 -35.20 -28.33
CA GLN A 417 -9.06 -35.55 -27.65
C GLN A 417 -8.66 -34.54 -26.57
N VAL A 418 -9.63 -33.84 -25.98
CA VAL A 418 -9.38 -32.92 -24.87
C VAL A 418 -9.23 -33.77 -23.61
N THR A 419 -8.09 -34.45 -23.48
CA THR A 419 -7.63 -34.90 -22.16
C THR A 419 -7.33 -33.65 -21.36
N TYR A 420 -8.26 -33.25 -20.50
CA TYR A 420 -7.92 -32.40 -19.38
C TYR A 420 -6.97 -33.21 -18.48
N ASP A 421 -5.66 -33.06 -18.70
CA ASP A 421 -4.63 -33.56 -17.81
C ASP A 421 -4.27 -32.45 -16.81
N PRO A 422 -4.71 -32.53 -15.54
CA PRO A 422 -4.35 -31.53 -14.53
C PRO A 422 -2.87 -31.58 -14.12
N LYS A 423 -2.03 -32.42 -14.75
CA LYS A 423 -0.60 -32.56 -14.46
C LYS A 423 0.29 -32.28 -15.68
N VAL A 424 0.13 -31.11 -16.32
CA VAL A 424 1.21 -30.57 -17.15
C VAL A 424 1.38 -29.09 -16.84
N ASP A 425 2.11 -28.84 -15.76
CA ASP A 425 3.06 -27.73 -15.60
C ASP A 425 3.95 -28.16 -14.41
N GLY A 426 5.06 -28.82 -14.76
CA GLY A 426 6.15 -29.17 -13.83
C GLY A 426 7.22 -28.10 -13.82
#